data_AF-A0A3D1RIS7-F1
#
_entry.id   AF-A0A3D1RIS7-F1
#
_cell.length_a   1.000
_cell.length_b   1.000
_cell.length_c   1.000
_cell.angle_alpha   90.00
_cell.angle_beta   90.00
_cell.angle_gamma   90.00
#
_symmetry.space_group_name_H-M   'P 1'
#
loop_
_entity.id
_entity.type
_entity.pdbx_description
1 polymer ?
#
loop_
_entity_poly.entity_id
_entity_poly.type
_entity_poly.pdbx_seq_one_letter_code
_entity_poly.pdbx_strand_id
1 'polypeptide(L)'
;MELFFNKNYRDKLNSDSKILYGFLLNRLTLSAKNNWIDENGNVFLIFTRKEVQERLDLSDKTVTKAFKQLKDCKLIHEKRQGANKPNLIYVGKIDHDEDLIKLIRKNYESRIVKSTTQDTENLRPNYNNNNYNNKV
;
A
#
# COMPACT_ATOMS: atom_id res chain seq x y z
N MET A 1 1.17 -0.77 -9.04
CA MET A 1 0.49 -1.50 -10.13
C MET A 1 0.19 -2.96 -9.76
N GLU A 2 0.96 -3.57 -8.88
CA GLU A 2 0.85 -5.01 -8.61
C GLU A 2 -0.50 -5.47 -8.06
N LEU A 3 -1.17 -4.66 -7.22
CA LEU A 3 -2.53 -4.94 -6.73
C LEU A 3 -3.58 -5.15 -7.84
N PHE A 4 -3.33 -4.66 -9.06
CA PHE A 4 -4.27 -4.76 -10.17
C PHE A 4 -4.11 -6.05 -10.97
N PHE A 5 -2.92 -6.67 -10.94
CA PHE A 5 -2.57 -7.78 -11.82
C PHE A 5 -2.24 -9.07 -11.07
N ASN A 6 -1.69 -8.95 -9.86
CA ASN A 6 -1.35 -10.10 -9.04
C ASN A 6 -2.63 -10.84 -8.61
N LYS A 7 -2.67 -12.14 -8.90
CA LYS A 7 -3.82 -13.02 -8.64
C LYS A 7 -4.22 -13.07 -7.17
N ASN A 8 -3.28 -12.86 -6.25
CA ASN A 8 -3.55 -12.84 -4.81
C ASN A 8 -4.47 -11.69 -4.40
N TYR A 9 -4.51 -10.60 -5.18
CA TYR A 9 -5.19 -9.36 -4.83
C TYR A 9 -6.23 -8.90 -5.86
N ARG A 10 -6.01 -9.19 -7.15
CA ARG A 10 -6.82 -8.67 -8.25
C ARG A 10 -8.31 -8.90 -8.05
N ASP A 11 -8.68 -10.14 -7.71
CA ASP A 11 -10.07 -10.59 -7.60
C ASP A 11 -10.63 -10.45 -6.17
N LYS A 12 -9.75 -10.27 -5.17
CA LYS A 12 -10.14 -10.12 -3.76
C LYS A 12 -10.37 -8.67 -3.33
N LEU A 13 -9.69 -7.73 -4.00
CA LEU A 13 -9.77 -6.30 -3.70
C LEU A 13 -10.60 -5.57 -4.75
N ASN A 14 -11.61 -4.82 -4.32
CA ASN A 14 -12.28 -3.87 -5.19
C ASN A 14 -11.41 -2.61 -5.43
N SER A 15 -11.87 -1.73 -6.33
CA SER A 15 -11.17 -0.48 -6.65
C SER A 15 -10.93 0.39 -5.41
N ASP A 16 -11.96 0.55 -4.57
CA ASP A 16 -11.86 1.37 -3.34
C ASP A 16 -10.79 0.85 -2.38
N SER A 17 -10.68 -0.47 -2.23
CA SER A 17 -9.64 -1.10 -1.40
C SER A 17 -8.24 -0.84 -1.94
N LYS A 18 -8.07 -0.92 -3.27
CA LYS A 18 -6.79 -0.63 -3.92
C LYS A 18 -6.39 0.84 -3.75
N ILE A 19 -7.36 1.75 -3.87
CA ILE A 19 -7.17 3.20 -3.63
C ILE A 19 -6.84 3.44 -2.16
N LEU A 20 -7.58 2.85 -1.22
CA LEU A 20 -7.35 2.96 0.21
C LEU A 20 -5.94 2.48 0.58
N TYR A 21 -5.48 1.35 0.04
CA TYR A 21 -4.12 0.89 0.29
C TYR A 21 -3.06 1.89 -0.21
N GLY A 22 -3.23 2.45 -1.41
CA GLY A 22 -2.36 3.51 -1.92
C GLY A 22 -2.35 4.76 -1.04
N PHE A 23 -3.52 5.16 -0.54
CA PHE A 23 -3.65 6.27 0.41
C PHE A 23 -2.91 5.97 1.74
N LEU A 24 -3.09 4.77 2.30
CA LEU A 24 -2.42 4.35 3.53
C LEU A 24 -0.89 4.32 3.37
N LEU A 25 -0.37 3.87 2.22
CA LEU A 25 1.07 3.92 1.92
C LEU A 25 1.61 5.35 1.91
N ASN A 26 0.88 6.29 1.33
CA ASN A 26 1.27 7.70 1.36
C ASN A 26 1.33 8.23 2.80
N ARG A 27 0.32 7.88 3.62
CA ARG A 27 0.29 8.24 5.04
C ARG A 27 1.39 7.57 5.85
N LEU A 28 1.79 6.35 5.49
CA LEU A 28 2.88 5.63 6.15
C LEU A 28 4.19 6.39 6.06
N THR A 29 4.49 6.95 4.89
CA THR A 29 5.67 7.81 4.69
C THR A 29 5.67 9.03 5.61
N LEU A 30 4.50 9.65 5.82
CA LEU A 30 4.37 10.78 6.74
C LEU A 30 4.53 10.32 8.21
N SER A 31 3.96 9.18 8.55
CA SER A 31 4.05 8.59 9.88
C SER A 31 5.48 8.25 10.29
N ALA A 32 6.24 7.66 9.36
CA ALA A 32 7.66 7.37 9.54
C ALA A 32 8.48 8.65 9.79
N LYS A 33 8.19 9.74 9.05
CA LYS A 33 8.84 11.04 9.27
C LYS A 33 8.52 11.66 10.63
N ASN A 34 7.35 11.35 11.19
CA ASN A 34 6.92 11.83 12.50
C ASN A 34 7.34 10.90 13.65
N ASN A 35 8.20 9.91 13.39
CA ASN A 35 8.64 8.90 14.37
C ASN A 35 7.47 8.16 15.06
N TRP A 36 6.37 7.92 14.35
CA TRP A 36 5.28 7.06 14.83
C TRP A 36 5.65 5.59 14.64
N ILE A 37 6.54 5.13 15.52
CA ILE A 37 7.18 3.82 15.48
C ILE A 37 6.89 3.14 16.83
N ASP A 38 6.51 1.87 16.81
CA ASP A 38 6.34 1.09 18.03
C ASP A 38 7.67 0.57 18.58
N GLU A 39 7.62 -0.08 19.74
CA GLU A 39 8.81 -0.64 20.41
C GLU A 39 9.56 -1.68 19.58
N ASN A 40 8.91 -2.29 18.59
CA ASN A 40 9.49 -3.30 17.70
C ASN A 40 10.07 -2.68 16.41
N GLY A 41 10.04 -1.35 16.27
CA GLY A 41 10.47 -0.66 15.06
C GLY A 41 9.42 -0.59 13.96
N ASN A 42 8.17 -0.98 14.23
CA ASN A 42 7.11 -0.99 13.23
C ASN A 42 6.42 0.37 13.14
N VAL A 43 6.29 0.91 11.93
CA VAL A 43 5.56 2.17 11.71
C VAL A 43 4.06 1.88 11.72
N PHE A 44 3.35 2.60 12.57
CA PHE A 44 1.89 2.53 12.65
C PHE A 44 1.24 3.82 12.14
N LEU A 45 -0.04 3.74 11.82
CA LEU A 45 -0.89 4.87 11.49
C LEU A 45 -1.97 5.03 12.55
N ILE A 46 -2.23 6.26 12.94
CA ILE A 46 -3.44 6.61 13.69
C ILE A 46 -4.44 7.16 12.68
N PHE A 47 -5.49 6.39 12.39
CA PHE A 47 -6.48 6.79 11.41
C PHE A 47 -7.86 6.23 11.74
N THR A 48 -8.87 7.09 11.67
CA THR A 48 -10.27 6.71 11.90
C THR A 48 -10.96 6.38 10.57
N ARG A 49 -12.03 5.59 10.65
CA ARG A 49 -12.89 5.32 9.49
C ARG A 49 -13.49 6.61 8.92
N LYS A 50 -13.91 7.53 9.79
CA LYS A 50 -14.46 8.84 9.41
C LYS A 50 -13.47 9.68 8.59
N GLU A 51 -12.20 9.74 8.99
CA GLU A 51 -11.18 10.44 8.20
C GLU A 51 -10.99 9.81 6.81
N VAL A 52 -11.11 8.48 6.67
CA VAL A 52 -11.05 7.82 5.35
C VAL A 52 -12.25 8.25 4.50
N GLN A 53 -13.44 8.25 5.08
CA GLN A 53 -14.66 8.64 4.39
C GLN A 53 -14.54 10.06 3.83
N GLU A 54 -14.08 11.02 4.65
CA GLU A 54 -13.91 12.41 4.24
C GLU A 54 -12.81 12.60 3.19
N ARG A 55 -11.72 11.82 3.26
CA ARG A 55 -10.58 11.97 2.34
C ARG A 55 -10.78 11.29 1.00
N LEU A 56 -11.49 10.17 0.98
CA LEU A 56 -11.72 9.37 -0.23
C LEU A 56 -13.14 9.51 -0.78
N ASP A 57 -13.98 10.32 -0.13
CA ASP A 57 -15.40 10.51 -0.45
C ASP A 57 -16.15 9.17 -0.53
N LEU A 58 -16.01 8.36 0.53
CA LEU A 58 -16.58 7.02 0.60
C LEU A 58 -17.65 6.90 1.69
N SER A 59 -18.69 6.13 1.40
CA SER A 59 -19.69 5.78 2.41
C SER A 59 -19.10 4.90 3.52
N ASP A 60 -19.71 4.92 4.71
CA ASP A 60 -19.24 4.14 5.87
C ASP A 60 -19.18 2.64 5.56
N LYS A 61 -20.21 2.14 4.86
CA LYS A 61 -20.29 0.74 4.40
C LYS A 61 -19.14 0.41 3.46
N THR A 62 -18.81 1.31 2.54
CA THR A 62 -17.73 1.13 1.56
C THR A 62 -16.37 1.09 2.26
N VAL A 63 -16.11 2.05 3.16
CA VAL A 63 -14.87 2.10 3.94
C VAL A 63 -14.70 0.83 4.78
N THR A 64 -15.74 0.44 5.51
CA THR A 64 -15.72 -0.78 6.32
C THR A 64 -15.44 -2.03 5.49
N LYS A 65 -16.06 -2.14 4.31
CA LYS A 65 -15.78 -3.24 3.36
C LYS A 65 -14.34 -3.20 2.87
N ALA A 66 -13.81 -2.02 2.54
CA ALA A 66 -12.45 -1.87 2.04
C ALA A 66 -11.39 -2.28 3.09
N PHE A 67 -11.55 -1.82 4.33
CA PHE A 67 -10.70 -2.27 5.44
C PHE A 67 -10.75 -3.78 5.64
N LYS A 68 -11.94 -4.38 5.55
CA LYS A 68 -12.10 -5.83 5.67
C LYS A 68 -11.34 -6.57 4.56
N GLN A 69 -11.49 -6.16 3.30
CA GLN A 69 -10.79 -6.78 2.17
C GLN A 69 -9.27 -6.69 2.30
N LEU A 70 -8.75 -5.53 2.74
CA LEU A 70 -7.32 -5.35 2.98
C LEU A 70 -6.80 -6.23 4.12
N LYS A 71 -7.58 -6.37 5.20
CA LYS A 71 -7.25 -7.25 6.33
C LYS A 71 -7.24 -8.72 5.91
N ASP A 72 -8.24 -9.15 5.16
CA ASP A 72 -8.35 -10.53 4.66
C ASP A 72 -7.17 -10.89 3.72
N CYS A 73 -6.66 -9.90 2.98
CA CYS A 73 -5.47 -10.04 2.14
C CYS A 73 -4.14 -9.83 2.90
N LYS A 74 -4.17 -9.67 4.24
CA LYS A 74 -3.00 -9.39 5.10
C LYS A 74 -2.21 -8.12 4.73
N LEU A 75 -2.84 -7.20 4.01
CA LEU A 75 -2.22 -5.92 3.61
C LEU A 75 -2.29 -4.87 4.71
N ILE A 76 -3.15 -5.06 5.71
CA ILE A 76 -3.21 -4.22 6.91
C ILE A 76 -3.48 -5.06 8.17
N HIS A 77 -3.03 -4.55 9.31
CA HIS A 77 -3.36 -5.08 10.63
C HIS A 77 -3.84 -3.95 11.54
N GLU A 78 -5.00 -4.11 12.18
CA GLU A 78 -5.56 -3.16 13.15
C GLU A 78 -5.32 -3.66 14.58
N LYS A 79 -4.61 -2.88 15.41
CA LYS A 79 -4.43 -3.12 16.84
C LYS A 79 -5.26 -2.12 17.65
N ARG A 80 -6.15 -2.61 18.50
CA ARG A 80 -6.96 -1.78 19.40
C ARG A 80 -6.09 -1.25 20.55
N GLN A 81 -6.23 0.03 20.88
CA GLN A 81 -5.48 0.68 21.97
C GLN A 81 -6.26 0.86 23.28
N GLY A 82 -7.56 0.52 23.28
CA GLY A 82 -8.45 0.71 24.42
C GLY A 82 -9.76 1.40 24.03
N ALA A 83 -10.59 1.74 25.02
CA ALA A 83 -11.80 2.52 24.80
C ALA A 83 -11.45 3.98 24.41
N ASN A 84 -12.24 4.58 23.53
CA ASN A 84 -12.11 5.96 23.05
C ASN A 84 -10.79 6.34 22.35
N LYS A 85 -9.88 5.38 22.10
CA LYS A 85 -8.68 5.61 21.29
C LYS A 85 -8.86 5.03 19.89
N PRO A 86 -8.41 5.73 18.84
CA PRO A 86 -8.37 5.15 17.49
C PRO A 86 -7.50 3.89 17.47
N ASN A 87 -7.75 3.02 16.48
CA ASN A 87 -6.92 1.84 16.28
C ASN A 87 -5.57 2.25 15.68
N LEU A 88 -4.52 1.50 16.03
CA LEU A 88 -3.26 1.54 15.28
C LEU A 88 -3.41 0.68 14.04
N ILE A 89 -3.11 1.23 12.88
CA ILE A 89 -3.11 0.50 11.61
C ILE A 89 -1.66 0.30 11.19
N TYR A 90 -1.25 -0.96 11.05
CA TYR A 90 0.03 -1.35 10.47
C TYR A 90 -0.20 -1.74 9.02
N VAL A 91 0.58 -1.15 8.11
CA VAL A 91 0.50 -1.47 6.67
C VAL A 91 1.49 -2.58 6.37
N GLY A 92 1.00 -3.67 5.79
CA GLY A 92 1.78 -4.83 5.35
C GLY A 92 2.30 -4.68 3.91
N LYS A 93 3.27 -5.52 3.56
CA LYS A 93 3.85 -5.56 2.22
C LYS A 93 2.97 -6.39 1.28
N ILE A 94 3.06 -6.07 -0.01
CA ILE A 94 2.48 -6.88 -1.07
C ILE A 94 3.39 -8.09 -1.26
N ASP A 95 2.80 -9.28 -1.35
CA ASP A 95 3.49 -10.49 -1.78
C ASP A 95 3.72 -10.39 -3.28
N HIS A 96 4.99 -10.25 -3.65
CA HIS A 96 5.38 -9.99 -5.02
C HIS A 96 5.25 -11.25 -5.89
N ASP A 97 4.67 -11.11 -7.08
CA ASP A 97 4.66 -12.16 -8.09
C ASP A 97 5.91 -11.98 -8.97
N GLU A 98 6.93 -12.80 -8.73
CA GLU A 98 8.23 -12.68 -9.41
C GLU A 98 8.11 -12.80 -10.94
N ASP A 99 7.21 -13.65 -11.43
CA ASP A 99 6.97 -13.85 -12.85
C ASP A 99 6.30 -12.61 -13.47
N LEU A 100 5.34 -12.01 -12.76
CA LEU A 100 4.71 -10.75 -13.16
C LEU A 100 5.73 -9.61 -13.19
N ILE A 101 6.61 -9.51 -12.19
CA ILE A 101 7.67 -8.49 -12.14
C ILE A 101 8.63 -8.67 -13.31
N LYS A 102 9.06 -9.90 -13.60
CA LYS A 102 9.95 -10.21 -14.72
C LYS A 102 9.30 -9.87 -16.06
N LEU A 103 8.01 -10.16 -16.23
CA LEU A 103 7.24 -9.81 -17.43
C LEU A 103 7.12 -8.30 -17.61
N ILE A 104 6.79 -7.56 -16.55
CA ILE A 104 6.71 -6.09 -16.57
C ILE A 104 8.06 -5.48 -16.97
N ARG A 105 9.16 -5.96 -16.37
CA ARG A 105 10.52 -5.51 -16.70
C ARG A 105 10.86 -5.74 -18.17
N LYS A 106 10.64 -6.97 -18.67
CA LYS A 106 10.91 -7.32 -20.06
C LYS A 106 10.11 -6.46 -21.05
N ASN A 107 8.85 -6.20 -20.75
CA ASN A 107 7.98 -5.36 -21.59
C ASN A 107 8.40 -3.88 -21.61
N TYR A 108 9.02 -3.37 -20.54
CA TYR A 108 9.53 -2.00 -20.48
C TYR A 108 10.83 -1.87 -21.29
N GLU A 109 11.75 -2.84 -21.12
CA GLU A 109 13.00 -2.89 -21.88
C GLU A 109 12.76 -3.11 -23.38
N SER A 110 11.77 -3.91 -23.76
CA SER A 110 11.43 -4.15 -25.18
C SER A 110 10.76 -2.95 -25.86
N ARG A 111 10.21 -1.99 -25.08
CA ARG A 111 9.61 -0.75 -25.61
C ARG A 111 10.60 0.40 -25.74
N ILE A 112 11.87 0.20 -25.38
CA ILE A 112 12.96 1.11 -25.75
C ILE A 112 13.24 0.92 -27.25
N VAL A 113 12.29 1.39 -28.06
CA VAL A 113 12.49 1.63 -29.49
C VAL A 113 13.52 2.75 -29.60
N LYS A 114 14.49 2.58 -30.51
CA LYS A 114 15.51 3.58 -30.88
C LYS A 114 14.85 4.85 -31.42
N SER A 115 14.29 5.69 -30.56
CA SER A 115 13.95 7.07 -30.89
C SER A 115 14.96 7.96 -30.17
N THR A 116 15.50 8.89 -30.94
CA THR A 116 16.74 9.64 -30.77
C THR A 116 16.91 10.41 -29.45
N THR A 117 18.10 10.22 -28.87
CA THR A 117 18.95 11.13 -28.07
C THR A 117 18.37 11.94 -26.90
N GLN A 118 18.97 11.62 -25.75
CA GLN A 118 19.20 12.37 -24.51
C GLN A 118 18.18 12.27 -23.36
N ASP A 119 18.75 11.81 -22.23
CA ASP A 119 18.30 11.81 -20.84
C ASP A 119 17.25 10.77 -20.40
N THR A 120 17.65 9.50 -20.38
CA THR A 120 16.88 8.41 -19.74
C THR A 120 17.42 7.93 -18.38
N GLU A 121 18.47 8.53 -17.82
CA GLU A 121 19.10 7.97 -16.61
C GLU A 121 18.33 8.17 -15.30
N ASN A 122 17.24 8.94 -15.26
CA ASN A 122 16.52 9.26 -14.01
C ASN A 122 15.11 8.65 -13.86
N LEU A 123 14.64 7.80 -14.77
CA LEU A 123 13.33 7.13 -14.64
C LEU A 123 13.42 5.78 -13.91
N ARG A 124 14.37 5.60 -12.99
CA ARG A 124 14.32 4.47 -12.05
C ARG A 124 13.33 4.80 -10.94
N PRO A 125 12.09 4.26 -10.91
CA PRO A 125 11.37 4.17 -9.65
C PRO A 125 12.16 3.21 -8.78
N ASN A 126 12.98 3.77 -7.91
CA ASN A 126 13.59 3.02 -6.83
C ASN A 126 12.45 2.59 -5.90
N TYR A 127 11.86 1.42 -6.15
CA TYR A 127 11.09 0.68 -5.16
C TYR A 127 12.05 0.19 -4.06
N ASN A 128 12.86 1.09 -3.50
CA ASN A 128 13.65 0.78 -2.32
C ASN A 128 12.75 0.90 -1.11
N ASN A 129 12.63 -0.22 -0.41
CA ASN A 129 12.70 -0.28 1.05
C ASN A 129 11.79 0.70 1.81
N ASN A 130 10.47 0.50 1.71
CA ASN A 130 9.63 0.77 2.88
C ASN A 130 9.69 -0.44 3.82
N ASN A 131 10.86 -0.61 4.45
CA ASN A 131 11.13 -1.62 5.48
C ASN A 131 10.55 -1.19 6.81
N TYR A 132 9.22 -1.18 6.93
CA TYR A 132 8.61 -0.79 8.19
C TYR A 132 7.93 -1.93 8.92
N ASN A 133 7.26 -2.88 8.25
CA ASN A 133 6.54 -3.94 8.97
C ASN A 133 6.72 -5.29 8.26
N ASN A 134 7.51 -6.19 8.85
CA ASN A 134 7.89 -7.50 8.26
C ASN A 134 7.89 -8.63 9.31
N LYS A 135 6.98 -8.59 10.29
CA LYS A 135 6.86 -9.67 11.28
C LYS A 135 5.40 -10.08 11.43
N VAL A 136 5.06 -11.22 10.86
CA VAL A 136 3.99 -12.11 11.33
C VAL A 136 4.52 -13.53 11.31
#